data_AF-A0AAP6CZG6-F1
#
_entry.id   AF-A0AAP6CZG6-F1
#
_cell.length_a   1.000
_cell.length_b   1.000
_cell.length_c   1.000
_cell.angle_alpha   90.00
_cell.angle_beta   90.00
_cell.angle_gamma   90.00
#
_symmetry.space_group_name_H-M   'P 1'
#
loop_
_entity.id
_entity.type
_entity.pdbx_description
1 polymer ?
#
loop_
_entity_poly.entity_id
_entity_poly.type
_entity_poly.pdbx_seq_one_letter_code
_entity_poly.pdbx_strand_id
1 'polypeptide(L)'
;DGFKFEPDRKNVTWIVCDMVEKPARVAHLMGQWLLKGWAKEAIFNLKLPMKGRYDEVLQDLENLKMFLIENKVKFKLQAKHLYHDREEITIHIQCLSNISPH
;
A
#
# COMPACT_ATOMS: atom_id res chain seq x y z
N ASP A 1 5.29 -3.06 -16.86
CA ASP A 1 4.31 -3.70 -15.96
C ASP A 1 4.66 -3.32 -14.53
N GLY A 2 3.76 -2.62 -13.82
CA GLY A 2 4.02 -2.12 -12.47
C GLY A 2 4.18 -3.23 -11.43
N PHE A 3 3.55 -4.39 -11.62
CA PHE A 3 3.67 -5.52 -10.68
C PHE A 3 5.02 -6.26 -10.79
N LYS A 4 5.72 -6.08 -11.90
CA LYS A 4 7.03 -6.67 -12.15
C LYS A 4 8.17 -5.66 -12.02
N PHE A 5 7.84 -4.39 -11.83
CA PHE A 5 8.84 -3.35 -11.74
C PHE A 5 9.61 -3.45 -10.41
N GLU A 6 10.92 -3.36 -10.53
CA GLU A 6 11.84 -3.33 -9.43
C GLU A 6 12.72 -2.09 -9.62
N PRO A 7 12.79 -1.18 -8.64
CA PRO A 7 13.51 0.07 -8.82
C PRO A 7 15.03 -0.17 -8.79
N ASP A 8 15.80 0.52 -9.62
CA ASP A 8 17.27 0.45 -9.56
C ASP A 8 17.80 1.06 -8.24
N ARG A 9 17.16 2.15 -7.79
CA ARG A 9 17.43 2.79 -6.49
C ARG A 9 16.52 2.20 -5.43
N LYS A 10 17.11 1.55 -4.44
CA LYS A 10 16.38 0.82 -3.38
C LYS A 10 16.06 1.66 -2.14
N ASN A 11 16.09 2.98 -2.24
CA ASN A 11 15.94 3.88 -1.10
C ASN A 11 15.15 5.14 -1.46
N VAL A 12 14.16 5.01 -2.36
CA VAL A 12 13.35 6.16 -2.75
C VAL A 12 12.51 6.65 -1.56
N THR A 13 12.21 7.94 -1.52
CA THR A 13 11.35 8.47 -0.46
C THR A 13 9.90 8.05 -0.68
N TRP A 14 9.41 8.20 -1.91
CA TRP A 14 8.01 8.02 -2.25
C TRP A 14 7.80 6.99 -3.35
N ILE A 15 6.77 6.15 -3.17
CA ILE A 15 6.10 5.43 -4.25
C ILE A 15 4.65 5.88 -4.28
N VAL A 16 4.12 6.14 -5.48
CA VAL A 16 2.70 6.41 -5.70
C VAL A 16 2.12 5.41 -6.69
N CYS A 17 0.91 4.92 -6.45
CA CYS A 17 0.31 3.87 -7.26
C CYS A 17 -1.21 4.03 -7.41
N ASP A 18 -1.66 4.31 -8.63
CA ASP A 18 -3.08 4.34 -9.02
C ASP A 18 -3.34 3.32 -10.15
N MET A 19 -3.18 2.03 -9.83
CA MET A 19 -3.42 0.95 -10.78
C MET A 19 -4.87 0.46 -10.68
N VAL A 20 -5.51 0.24 -11.83
CA VAL A 20 -6.86 -0.35 -11.93
C VAL A 20 -6.76 -1.86 -11.88
N GLU A 21 -6.50 -2.38 -10.69
CA GLU A 21 -6.25 -3.81 -10.43
C GLU A 21 -6.96 -4.27 -9.15
N LYS A 22 -6.96 -5.58 -8.90
CA LYS A 22 -7.61 -6.13 -7.69
C LYS A 22 -7.04 -5.45 -6.43
N PRO A 23 -7.87 -4.89 -5.54
CA PRO A 23 -7.44 -4.14 -4.36
C PRO A 23 -6.41 -4.88 -3.50
N ALA A 24 -6.70 -6.14 -3.14
CA ALA A 24 -5.78 -7.00 -2.42
C ALA A 24 -4.38 -7.12 -3.08
N ARG A 25 -4.30 -7.16 -4.41
CA ARG A 25 -3.02 -7.23 -5.14
C ARG A 25 -2.24 -5.93 -5.02
N VAL A 26 -2.91 -4.78 -5.12
CA VAL A 26 -2.28 -3.46 -4.97
C VAL A 26 -1.81 -3.26 -3.53
N ALA A 27 -2.65 -3.58 -2.53
CA ALA A 27 -2.29 -3.53 -1.12
C ALA A 27 -1.04 -4.37 -0.82
N HIS A 28 -1.02 -5.63 -1.29
CA HIS A 28 0.13 -6.51 -1.11
C HIS A 28 1.39 -5.97 -1.79
N LEU A 29 1.29 -5.45 -3.02
CA LEU A 29 2.42 -4.84 -3.71
C LEU A 29 3.00 -3.69 -2.91
N MET A 30 2.17 -2.77 -2.41
CA MET A 30 2.63 -1.64 -1.60
C MET A 30 3.28 -2.09 -0.29
N GLY A 31 2.74 -3.13 0.35
CA GLY A 31 3.38 -3.79 1.49
C GLY A 31 4.77 -4.32 1.16
N GLN A 32 4.94 -4.99 0.01
CA GLN A 32 6.24 -5.51 -0.44
C GLN A 32 7.26 -4.40 -0.69
N TRP A 33 6.84 -3.27 -1.27
CA TRP A 33 7.70 -2.11 -1.48
C TRP A 33 8.28 -1.57 -0.16
N LEU A 34 7.44 -1.46 0.87
CA LEU A 34 7.86 -1.01 2.19
C LEU A 34 8.73 -2.07 2.90
N LEU A 35 8.35 -3.34 2.82
CA LEU A 35 9.09 -4.45 3.42
C LEU A 35 10.50 -4.56 2.86
N LYS A 36 10.69 -4.40 1.55
CA LYS A 36 12.01 -4.45 0.90
C LYS A 36 12.84 -3.18 1.11
N GLY A 37 12.31 -2.19 1.83
CA GLY A 37 12.96 -0.90 2.04
C GLY A 37 13.04 -0.04 0.78
N TRP A 38 12.34 -0.40 -0.30
CA TRP A 38 12.43 0.28 -1.59
C TRP A 38 11.86 1.70 -1.52
N ALA A 39 10.84 1.92 -0.70
CA ALA A 39 10.26 3.23 -0.42
C ALA A 39 10.13 3.49 1.09
N LYS A 40 10.20 4.76 1.49
CA LYS A 40 9.89 5.18 2.87
C LYS A 40 8.41 5.43 3.08
N GLU A 41 7.74 5.98 2.06
CA GLU A 41 6.33 6.33 2.10
C GLU A 41 5.61 5.89 0.82
N ALA A 42 4.36 5.47 0.98
CA ALA A 42 3.50 5.03 -0.11
C ALA A 42 2.16 5.78 -0.06
N ILE A 43 1.71 6.29 -1.21
CA ILE A 43 0.31 6.71 -1.43
C ILE A 43 -0.27 5.89 -2.56
N PHE A 44 -1.40 5.23 -2.34
CA PHE A 44 -2.00 4.38 -3.36
C PHE A 44 -3.52 4.31 -3.24
N ASN A 45 -4.15 3.96 -4.36
CA ASN A 45 -5.59 3.82 -4.47
C ASN A 45 -5.98 2.33 -4.41
N LEU A 46 -7.02 2.02 -3.64
CA LEU A 46 -7.73 0.74 -3.70
C LEU A 46 -9.10 0.97 -4.31
N LYS A 47 -9.40 0.27 -5.41
CA LYS A 47 -10.70 0.38 -6.09
C LYS A 47 -11.77 -0.34 -5.26
N LEU A 48 -12.96 0.23 -5.12
CA LEU A 48 -14.03 -0.34 -4.32
C LEU A 48 -14.84 -1.35 -5.13
N PRO A 49 -15.28 -2.46 -4.53
CA PRO A 49 -16.21 -3.39 -5.18
C PRO A 49 -17.61 -2.75 -5.35
N MET A 50 -18.46 -3.39 -6.16
CA MET A 50 -19.85 -2.93 -6.32
C MET A 50 -20.71 -3.17 -5.07
N LYS A 51 -20.40 -4.17 -4.25
CA LYS A 51 -21.12 -4.55 -3.02
C LYS A 51 -20.12 -4.78 -1.89
N GLY A 52 -20.52 -4.57 -0.64
CA GLY A 52 -19.66 -4.85 0.53
C GLY A 52 -18.42 -3.95 0.63
N ARG A 53 -18.49 -2.73 0.08
CA ARG A 53 -17.35 -1.79 -0.04
C ARG A 53 -16.57 -1.60 1.25
N TYR A 54 -17.29 -1.34 2.34
CA TYR A 54 -16.68 -1.07 3.64
C TYR A 54 -15.96 -2.30 4.19
N ASP A 55 -16.62 -3.46 4.16
CA ASP A 55 -16.06 -4.71 4.69
C ASP A 55 -14.83 -5.17 3.89
N GLU A 56 -14.87 -5.05 2.55
CA GLU A 56 -13.75 -5.44 1.70
C GLU A 56 -12.52 -4.54 1.93
N VAL A 57 -12.72 -3.22 2.01
CA VAL A 57 -11.63 -2.28 2.32
C VAL A 57 -11.04 -2.55 3.70
N LEU A 58 -11.89 -2.77 4.71
CA LEU A 58 -11.42 -3.11 6.04
C LEU A 58 -10.59 -4.38 6.04
N GLN A 59 -11.04 -5.41 5.32
CA GLN A 59 -10.32 -6.67 5.21
C GLN A 59 -8.96 -6.50 4.53
N ASP A 60 -8.89 -5.75 3.42
CA ASP A 60 -7.63 -5.48 2.72
C ASP A 60 -6.65 -4.66 3.58
N LEU A 61 -7.15 -3.64 4.28
CA LEU A 61 -6.34 -2.85 5.21
C LEU A 61 -5.84 -3.70 6.38
N GLU A 62 -6.67 -4.59 6.92
CA GLU A 62 -6.29 -5.46 8.02
C GLU A 62 -5.27 -6.50 7.59
N ASN A 63 -5.46 -7.12 6.42
CA ASN A 63 -4.48 -8.03 5.82
C ASN A 63 -3.13 -7.34 5.59
N LEU A 64 -3.14 -6.09 5.10
CA LEU A 64 -1.92 -5.32 4.90
C LEU A 64 -1.23 -4.98 6.23
N LYS A 65 -1.98 -4.58 7.26
CA LYS A 65 -1.42 -4.34 8.60
C LYS A 65 -0.80 -5.60 9.16
N MET A 66 -1.51 -6.72 9.12
CA MET A 66 -1.02 -8.01 9.60
C MET A 66 0.26 -8.42 8.88
N PHE A 67 0.30 -8.30 7.55
CA PHE A 67 1.49 -8.55 6.75
C PHE A 67 2.70 -7.69 7.21
N LEU A 68 2.50 -6.39 7.44
CA LEU A 68 3.57 -5.50 7.92
C LEU A 68 4.01 -5.84 9.35
N ILE A 69 3.07 -6.18 10.24
CA ILE A 69 3.33 -6.57 11.63
C ILE A 69 4.13 -7.87 11.71
N GLU A 70 3.72 -8.90 10.97
CA GLU A 70 4.39 -10.21 10.92
C GLU A 70 5.83 -10.09 10.42
N ASN A 71 6.07 -9.17 9.49
CA ASN A 71 7.40 -8.84 8.98
C ASN A 71 8.15 -7.78 9.79
N LYS A 72 7.64 -7.41 10.98
CA LYS A 72 8.28 -6.47 11.93
C LYS A 72 8.54 -5.07 11.36
N VAL A 73 7.76 -4.66 10.36
CA VAL A 73 7.80 -3.29 9.83
C VAL A 73 7.06 -2.37 10.80
N LYS A 74 7.71 -1.32 11.28
CA LYS A 74 7.03 -0.28 12.07
C LYS A 74 6.44 0.73 11.11
N PHE A 75 5.14 1.04 11.21
CA PHE A 75 4.47 1.93 10.26
C PHE A 75 3.42 2.83 10.89
N LYS A 76 3.05 3.90 10.17
CA LYS A 76 1.78 4.62 10.34
C LYS A 76 0.96 4.43 9.08
N LEU A 77 -0.34 4.17 9.24
CA LEU A 77 -1.27 3.98 8.13
C LEU A 77 -2.47 4.91 8.31
N GLN A 78 -2.85 5.57 7.24
CA GLN A 78 -4.07 6.37 7.14
C GLN A 78 -4.79 5.99 5.85
N ALA A 79 -6.11 5.89 5.91
CA ALA A 79 -6.94 5.66 4.73
C ALA A 79 -8.10 6.64 4.75
N LYS A 80 -8.40 7.25 3.62
CA LYS A 80 -9.49 8.21 3.49
C LYS A 80 -10.08 8.17 2.09
N HIS A 81 -11.41 8.16 2.03
CA HIS A 81 -12.14 8.43 0.80
C HIS A 81 -12.06 9.93 0.54
N LEU A 82 -11.16 10.34 -0.34
CA LEU A 82 -10.89 11.76 -0.62
C LEU A 82 -12.01 12.36 -1.48
N TYR A 83 -12.06 13.70 -1.54
CA TYR A 83 -13.08 14.42 -2.33
C TYR A 83 -13.13 13.99 -3.80
N HIS A 84 -11.98 13.66 -4.39
CA HIS A 84 -11.87 13.23 -5.78
C HIS A 84 -11.97 11.71 -5.98
N ASP A 85 -12.01 10.93 -4.91
CA ASP A 85 -12.17 9.49 -5.00
C ASP A 85 -13.63 9.17 -5.33
N ARG A 86 -13.88 8.45 -6.43
CA ARG A 86 -15.22 7.95 -6.76
C ARG A 86 -15.43 6.58 -6.12
N GLU A 87 -15.17 5.52 -6.88
CA GLU A 87 -15.27 4.13 -6.43
C GLU A 87 -13.89 3.61 -6.03
N GLU A 88 -13.24 4.33 -5.13
CA GLU A 88 -11.91 4.02 -4.63
C GLU A 88 -11.68 4.65 -3.27
N ILE A 89 -10.59 4.29 -2.61
CA ILE A 89 -10.10 4.94 -1.39
C ILE A 89 -8.61 5.17 -1.52
N THR A 90 -8.12 6.31 -1.02
CA THR A 90 -6.70 6.64 -0.98
C THR A 90 -6.09 6.23 0.37
N ILE A 91 -4.96 5.54 0.33
CA ILE A 91 -4.21 5.07 1.49
C ILE A 91 -2.85 5.75 1.50
N HIS A 92 -2.41 6.19 2.68
CA HIS A 92 -1.04 6.60 2.97
C HIS A 92 -0.43 5.64 3.99
N ILE A 93 0.81 5.21 3.73
CA ILE A 93 1.62 4.44 4.69
C ILE A 93 3.01 5.05 4.77
N GLN A 94 3.47 5.31 5.99
CA GLN A 94 4.83 5.73 6.29
C GLN A 94 5.55 4.62 7.08
N CYS A 95 6.70 4.17 6.57
CA CYS A 95 7.59 3.30 7.32
C CYS A 95 8.36 4.12 8.37
N LEU A 96 8.28 3.70 9.63
CA LEU A 96 8.95 4.33 10.77
C LEU A 96 10.31 3.68 11.11
N SER A 97 10.57 2.51 10.54
CA SER A 97 11.83 1.78 10.70
C SER A 97 12.78 2.06 9.52
N ASN A 98 14.07 2.21 9.78
CA ASN A 98 15.08 2.19 8.73
C ASN A 98 15.31 0.74 8.29
N ILE A 99 14.60 0.34 7.23
CA ILE A 99 14.79 -0.96 6.58
C ILE A 99 15.91 -0.78 5.55
N SER A 100 17.01 -1.51 5.72
CA SER A 100 18.04 -1.55 4.69
C SER A 100 17.49 -2.33 3.50
N PRO A 101 17.55 -1.78 2.29
CA PRO A 101 17.31 -2.59 1.11
C PRO A 101 18.39 -3.67 1.02
N HIS A 102 17.96 -4.89 0.73
CA HIS A 102 18.83 -6.00 0.33
C HIS A 102 18.92 -6.08 -1.19
#